data_AF-A0A8J7QXL0-F1
#
_entry.id   AF-A0A8J7QXL0-F1
#
_cell.length_a   1.000
_cell.length_b   1.000
_cell.length_c   1.000
_cell.angle_alpha   90.00
_cell.angle_beta   90.00
_cell.angle_gamma   90.00
#
_symmetry.space_group_name_H-M   'P 1'
#
loop_
_entity.id
_entity.type
_entity.pdbx_description
1 polymer ?
#
loop_
_entity_poly.entity_id
_entity_poly.type
_entity_poly.pdbx_seq_one_letter_code
_entity_poly.pdbx_strand_id
1 'polypeptide(L)'
;MTQKKKIGIIAGFHTPTAAALKAHVLAMGDENVEILTSETDFTTCEDPVFALSDRKIFVFNEAELLAEMGADLILVPDVVAAGFIKEVQTEIQTKLLTVPADIEGEITDDHLKALAEEALKACTCKLPKPFKLGLIGGLGPAATVDLYDKIVKATPAANDQEHFKVVIEQNPQIPDRTACLLDGGADPTLAMYNAAKRLQKDGCDAILIPCNTAHAFLPRLLRGLDVPFIDMQQTMLDEIQAKFGKDARVGLMATSGTVRSGIYSQKAQAMNMQMFTPDPEFQERVMAAIYGPKGAKAGYTDGVCYDDLYAAAEHLVTKYDCNVLILGCTELPLIFQECDDFACGGKTIAIVDPTATLARKAVEVAVKTNQERGTR
;
A
#
# COMPACT_ATOMS: atom_id res chain seq x y z
N MET A 1 10.93 36.86 3.69
CA MET A 1 10.32 36.68 5.04
C MET A 1 10.70 35.30 5.50
N THR A 2 11.39 35.17 6.62
CA THR A 2 11.75 33.89 7.22
C THR A 2 10.45 33.19 7.63
N GLN A 3 10.25 31.93 7.22
CA GLN A 3 9.06 31.16 7.62
C GLN A 3 9.09 30.98 9.13
N LYS A 4 8.03 31.43 9.83
CA LYS A 4 7.92 31.24 11.28
C LYS A 4 7.80 29.76 11.61
N LYS A 5 8.43 29.35 12.71
CA LYS A 5 8.32 28.01 13.25
C LYS A 5 6.98 27.86 13.98
N LYS A 6 6.16 26.91 13.58
CA LYS A 6 4.84 26.65 14.14
C LYS A 6 4.93 25.62 15.25
N ILE A 7 4.63 26.02 16.48
CA ILE A 7 4.68 25.16 17.67
C ILE A 7 3.25 24.89 18.14
N GLY A 8 2.84 23.63 18.08
CA GLY A 8 1.58 23.16 18.66
C GLY A 8 1.72 22.94 20.17
N ILE A 9 0.68 23.26 20.95
CA ILE A 9 0.60 22.95 22.37
C ILE A 9 -0.77 22.32 22.66
N ILE A 10 -0.76 21.11 23.23
CA ILE A 10 -1.99 20.44 23.70
C ILE A 10 -2.38 21.04 25.05
N ALA A 11 -3.50 21.77 25.11
CA ALA A 11 -3.90 22.48 26.33
C ALA A 11 -4.90 21.72 27.22
N GLY A 12 -5.58 20.71 26.66
CA GLY A 12 -6.74 20.06 27.30
C GLY A 12 -6.48 19.31 28.61
N PHE A 13 -5.23 18.96 28.94
CA PHE A 13 -4.91 18.30 30.22
C PHE A 13 -4.89 19.25 31.40
N HIS A 14 -4.17 20.37 31.23
CA HIS A 14 -3.90 21.34 32.26
C HIS A 14 -3.76 22.72 31.61
N THR A 15 -4.89 23.41 31.45
CA THR A 15 -4.96 24.73 30.80
C THR A 15 -3.97 25.75 31.40
N PRO A 16 -3.80 25.85 32.74
CA PRO A 16 -2.82 26.77 33.32
C PRO A 16 -1.38 26.44 32.93
N THR A 17 -1.00 25.16 32.93
CA THR A 17 0.34 24.69 32.56
C THR A 17 0.63 24.97 31.09
N ALA A 18 -0.33 24.70 30.20
CA ALA A 18 -0.21 25.00 28.78
C ALA A 18 -0.11 26.51 28.51
N ALA A 19 -0.86 27.34 29.24
CA ALA A 19 -0.76 28.80 29.15
C ALA A 19 0.60 29.33 29.62
N ALA A 20 1.15 28.78 30.70
CA ALA A 20 2.49 29.12 31.17
C ALA A 20 3.58 28.71 30.15
N LEU A 21 3.48 27.50 29.59
CA LEU A 21 4.40 27.04 28.54
C LEU A 21 4.34 27.94 27.29
N LYS A 22 3.13 28.31 26.87
CA LYS A 22 2.91 29.27 25.77
C LYS A 22 3.64 30.59 26.04
N ALA A 23 3.54 31.13 27.25
CA ALA A 23 4.22 32.37 27.62
C ALA A 23 5.74 32.25 27.51
N HIS A 24 6.34 31.15 27.97
CA HIS A 24 7.78 30.90 27.86
C HIS A 24 8.24 30.79 26.40
N VAL A 25 7.51 30.03 25.57
CA VAL A 25 7.84 29.88 24.15
C VAL A 25 7.80 31.24 23.43
N LEU A 26 6.81 32.09 23.69
CA LEU A 26 6.73 33.42 23.09
C LEU A 26 7.84 34.36 23.61
N ALA A 27 8.13 34.32 24.91
CA ALA A 27 9.17 35.15 25.50
C ALA A 27 10.57 34.82 24.97
N MET A 28 10.85 33.55 24.69
CA MET A 28 12.15 33.08 24.21
C MET A 28 12.27 33.04 22.68
N GLY A 29 11.17 32.80 21.97
CA GLY A 29 11.14 32.60 20.50
C GLY A 29 11.00 33.88 19.68
N ASP A 30 10.59 34.98 20.31
CA ASP A 30 10.39 36.29 19.69
C ASP A 30 9.46 36.23 18.45
N GLU A 31 9.59 37.14 17.47
CA GLU A 31 8.74 37.20 16.29
C GLU A 31 8.84 35.98 15.34
N ASN A 32 9.77 35.05 15.58
CA ASN A 32 10.05 33.91 14.69
C ASN A 32 9.18 32.68 14.95
N VAL A 33 8.30 32.73 15.96
CA VAL A 33 7.45 31.61 16.35
C VAL A 33 5.97 31.96 16.17
N GLU A 34 5.20 30.98 15.73
CA GLU A 34 3.75 31.00 15.72
C GLU A 34 3.25 29.84 16.60
N ILE A 35 2.29 30.09 17.48
CA ILE A 35 1.76 29.06 18.39
C ILE A 35 0.37 28.64 17.94
N LEU A 36 0.18 27.33 17.84
CA LEU A 36 -1.10 26.67 17.62
C LEU A 36 -1.50 25.97 18.92
N THR A 37 -2.76 26.11 19.34
CA THR A 37 -3.26 25.47 20.57
C THR A 37 -4.49 24.65 20.25
N SER A 38 -4.59 23.49 20.89
CA SER A 38 -5.80 22.67 20.88
C SER A 38 -6.49 22.80 22.24
N GLU A 39 -7.78 23.14 22.23
CA GLU A 39 -8.54 23.56 23.42
C GLU A 39 -9.68 22.57 23.75
N THR A 40 -9.59 21.33 23.25
CA THR A 40 -10.56 20.29 23.59
C THR A 40 -10.44 19.93 25.07
N ASP A 41 -11.57 19.90 25.80
CA ASP A 41 -11.58 19.46 27.20
C ASP A 41 -11.32 17.95 27.29
N PHE A 42 -10.39 17.54 28.15
CA PHE A 42 -10.12 16.13 28.43
C PHE A 42 -10.96 15.62 29.60
N THR A 43 -11.69 14.53 29.37
CA THR A 43 -12.41 13.78 30.40
C THR A 43 -11.84 12.38 30.48
N THR A 44 -11.52 11.92 31.69
CA THR A 44 -10.95 10.57 31.92
C THR A 44 -11.99 9.64 32.56
N CYS A 45 -11.96 8.37 32.19
CA CYS A 45 -12.62 7.33 32.97
C CYS A 45 -12.06 7.26 34.40
N GLU A 46 -12.89 6.87 35.38
CA GLU A 46 -12.46 6.62 36.76
C GLU A 46 -11.65 5.32 36.90
N ASP A 47 -11.86 4.35 36.01
CA ASP A 47 -11.09 3.11 35.98
C ASP A 47 -9.67 3.39 35.46
N PRO A 48 -8.62 3.09 36.25
CA PRO A 48 -7.24 3.39 35.89
C PRO A 48 -6.77 2.79 34.55
N VAL A 49 -7.33 1.63 34.14
CA VAL A 49 -6.97 0.96 32.88
C VAL A 49 -7.48 1.77 31.69
N PHE A 50 -8.72 2.26 31.78
CA PHE A 50 -9.31 3.10 30.75
C PHE A 50 -8.76 4.52 30.80
N ALA A 51 -8.48 5.07 31.99
CA ALA A 51 -7.92 6.40 32.17
C ALA A 51 -6.61 6.62 31.40
N LEU A 52 -5.69 5.64 31.42
CA LEU A 52 -4.45 5.73 30.66
C LEU A 52 -4.71 5.67 29.15
N SER A 53 -5.64 4.82 28.71
CA SER A 53 -5.98 4.67 27.30
C SER A 53 -6.69 5.91 26.74
N ASP A 54 -7.64 6.48 27.49
CA ASP A 54 -8.31 7.75 27.18
C ASP A 54 -7.29 8.86 27.00
N ARG A 55 -6.31 8.93 27.91
CA ARG A 55 -5.23 9.91 27.85
C ARG A 55 -4.37 9.74 26.59
N LYS A 56 -3.95 8.52 26.27
CA LYS A 56 -3.18 8.20 25.05
C LYS A 56 -3.94 8.63 23.79
N ILE A 57 -5.21 8.26 23.69
CA ILE A 57 -6.09 8.59 22.56
C ILE A 57 -6.27 10.10 22.45
N PHE A 58 -6.47 10.79 23.57
CA PHE A 58 -6.58 12.25 23.58
C PHE A 58 -5.29 12.92 23.08
N VAL A 59 -4.11 12.54 23.60
CA VAL A 59 -2.82 13.07 23.09
C VAL A 59 -2.71 12.85 21.58
N PHE A 60 -3.05 11.65 21.11
CA PHE A 60 -2.98 11.30 19.69
C PHE A 60 -3.89 12.20 18.83
N ASN A 61 -5.18 12.30 19.17
CA ASN A 61 -6.15 13.08 18.41
C ASN A 61 -5.78 14.57 18.35
N GLU A 62 -5.37 15.15 19.48
CA GLU A 62 -4.98 16.56 19.55
C GLU A 62 -3.67 16.82 18.81
N ALA A 63 -2.73 15.88 18.84
CA ALA A 63 -1.51 15.96 18.06
C ALA A 63 -1.77 15.84 16.55
N GLU A 64 -2.69 14.98 16.13
CA GLU A 64 -3.12 14.87 14.73
C GLU A 64 -3.75 16.20 14.25
N LEU A 65 -4.67 16.77 15.04
CA LEU A 65 -5.28 18.06 14.75
C LEU A 65 -4.22 19.17 14.59
N LEU A 66 -3.27 19.28 15.52
CA LEU A 66 -2.21 20.28 15.45
C LEU A 66 -1.28 20.06 14.24
N ALA A 67 -0.99 18.80 13.88
CA ALA A 67 -0.23 18.47 12.69
C ALA A 67 -0.98 18.87 11.40
N GLU A 68 -2.29 18.66 11.33
CA GLU A 68 -3.15 19.11 10.22
C GLU A 68 -3.21 20.63 10.10
N MET A 69 -3.20 21.34 11.23
CA MET A 69 -3.07 22.81 11.29
C MET A 69 -1.68 23.31 10.87
N GLY A 70 -0.73 22.41 10.65
CA GLY A 70 0.61 22.71 10.15
C GLY A 70 1.64 22.97 11.26
N ALA A 71 1.46 22.39 12.45
CA ALA A 71 2.51 22.42 13.48
C ALA A 71 3.78 21.69 13.00
N ASP A 72 4.93 22.32 13.19
CA ASP A 72 6.24 21.74 12.91
C ASP A 72 6.71 20.81 14.05
N LEU A 73 6.26 21.09 15.27
CA LEU A 73 6.45 20.28 16.47
C LEU A 73 5.28 20.51 17.44
N ILE A 74 5.04 19.55 18.32
CA ILE A 74 3.93 19.59 19.27
C ILE A 74 4.46 19.36 20.69
N LEU A 75 4.03 20.21 21.60
CA LEU A 75 4.34 20.15 23.03
C LEU A 75 3.18 19.53 23.79
N VAL A 76 3.51 18.55 24.64
CA VAL A 76 2.57 17.83 25.50
C VAL A 76 2.98 18.10 26.95
N PRO A 77 2.42 19.13 27.62
CA PRO A 77 2.79 19.49 28.99
C PRO A 77 2.10 18.58 30.03
N ASP A 78 2.33 17.27 29.95
CA ASP A 78 1.75 16.27 30.86
C ASP A 78 2.79 15.21 31.26
N VAL A 79 2.99 15.03 32.58
CA VAL A 79 3.98 14.08 33.13
C VAL A 79 3.59 12.64 32.80
N VAL A 80 2.29 12.31 32.84
CA VAL A 80 1.83 10.95 32.54
C VAL A 80 2.07 10.61 31.07
N ALA A 81 1.86 11.56 30.16
CA ALA A 81 2.17 11.42 28.75
C ALA A 81 3.64 11.10 28.47
N ALA A 82 4.58 11.58 29.30
CA ALA A 82 5.99 11.26 29.16
C ALA A 82 6.28 9.74 29.21
N GLY A 83 5.47 8.99 29.98
CA GLY A 83 5.58 7.53 30.07
C GLY A 83 5.20 6.78 28.78
N PHE A 84 4.40 7.39 27.91
CA PHE A 84 3.89 6.74 26.69
C PHE A 84 4.09 7.55 25.40
N ILE A 85 4.74 8.71 25.45
CA ILE A 85 4.84 9.62 24.29
C ILE A 85 5.48 8.95 23.07
N LYS A 86 6.38 7.99 23.30
CA LYS A 86 7.02 7.20 22.25
C LYS A 86 6.02 6.34 21.47
N GLU A 87 4.96 5.86 22.12
CA GLU A 87 3.88 5.11 21.47
C GLU A 87 3.08 6.02 20.54
N VAL A 88 2.70 7.23 20.99
CA VAL A 88 2.00 8.19 20.13
C VAL A 88 2.90 8.63 18.96
N GLN A 89 4.19 8.79 19.22
CA GLN A 89 5.17 9.15 18.19
C GLN A 89 5.29 8.11 17.07
N THR A 90 4.95 6.83 17.28
CA THR A 90 4.99 5.83 16.19
C THR A 90 3.91 6.03 15.15
N GLU A 91 2.84 6.76 15.48
CA GLU A 91 1.71 7.01 14.60
C GLU A 91 1.72 8.42 13.98
N ILE A 92 2.54 9.34 14.50
CA ILE A 92 2.60 10.74 14.04
C ILE A 92 4.02 11.08 13.59
N GLN A 93 4.17 11.71 12.42
CA GLN A 93 5.48 12.16 11.92
C GLN A 93 5.92 13.52 12.48
N THR A 94 4.99 14.34 12.94
CA THR A 94 5.31 15.60 13.64
C THR A 94 5.94 15.26 14.98
N LYS A 95 7.04 15.93 15.31
CA LYS A 95 7.80 15.64 16.52
C LYS A 95 7.01 16.03 17.76
N LEU A 96 6.92 15.12 18.73
CA LEU A 96 6.30 15.33 20.02
C LEU A 96 7.39 15.55 21.08
N LEU A 97 7.24 16.60 21.88
CA LEU A 97 8.10 16.88 23.03
C LEU A 97 7.23 17.00 24.28
N THR A 98 7.73 16.48 25.40
CA THR A 98 7.03 16.47 26.68
C THR A 98 8.03 16.72 27.80
N VAL A 99 7.51 17.02 28.99
CA VAL A 99 8.33 17.15 30.20
C VAL A 99 8.95 15.80 30.59
N PRO A 100 10.03 15.78 31.40
CA PRO A 100 10.63 14.54 31.89
C PRO A 100 9.64 13.64 32.64
N ALA A 101 9.79 12.32 32.47
CA ALA A 101 8.92 11.31 33.08
C ALA A 101 9.19 11.06 34.58
N ASP A 102 10.32 11.54 35.10
CA ASP A 102 10.79 11.37 36.47
C ASP A 102 10.39 12.53 37.41
N ILE A 103 9.56 13.47 36.93
CA ILE A 103 9.02 14.54 37.77
C ILE A 103 8.14 13.94 38.86
N GLU A 104 8.59 14.04 40.11
CA GLU A 104 7.78 13.76 41.30
C GLU A 104 6.98 15.01 41.68
N GLY A 105 5.65 14.99 41.49
CA GLY A 105 4.75 16.09 41.85
C GLY A 105 4.30 16.95 40.66
N GLU A 106 4.15 18.27 40.87
CA GLU A 106 3.65 19.19 39.85
C GLU A 106 4.75 19.68 38.90
N ILE A 107 4.37 19.99 37.65
CA ILE A 107 5.27 20.59 36.67
C ILE A 107 5.63 22.01 37.12
N THR A 108 6.93 22.25 37.35
CA THR A 108 7.45 23.55 37.77
C THR A 108 7.70 24.48 36.59
N ASP A 109 7.87 25.77 36.88
CA ASP A 109 8.20 26.79 35.88
C ASP A 109 9.53 26.49 35.15
N ASP A 110 10.53 25.94 35.85
CA ASP A 110 11.82 25.58 35.27
C ASP A 110 11.70 24.39 34.30
N HIS A 111 10.82 23.43 34.58
CA HIS A 111 10.50 22.35 33.63
C HIS A 111 9.90 22.90 32.33
N LEU A 112 8.98 23.87 32.44
CA LEU A 112 8.34 24.49 31.27
C LEU A 112 9.32 25.34 30.46
N LYS A 113 10.23 26.08 31.11
CA LYS A 113 11.33 26.80 30.45
C LYS A 113 12.24 25.85 29.68
N ALA A 114 12.64 24.74 30.30
CA ALA A 114 13.50 23.75 29.65
C ALA A 114 12.82 23.15 28.41
N LEU A 115 11.54 22.80 28.51
CA LEU A 115 10.75 22.29 27.38
C LEU A 115 10.60 23.34 26.27
N ALA A 116 10.36 24.61 26.61
CA ALA A 116 10.30 25.70 25.65
C ALA A 116 11.64 25.90 24.91
N GLU A 117 12.76 25.88 25.63
CA GLU A 117 14.09 25.97 25.04
C GLU A 117 14.39 24.81 24.09
N GLU A 118 14.05 23.57 24.48
CA GLU A 118 14.20 22.40 23.63
C GLU A 118 13.35 22.53 22.36
N ALA A 119 12.10 22.94 22.50
CA ALA A 119 11.18 23.16 21.40
C ALA A 119 11.75 24.16 20.38
N LEU A 120 12.33 25.27 20.84
CA LEU A 120 12.94 26.28 19.97
C LEU A 120 14.16 25.73 19.22
N LYS A 121 15.00 24.92 19.88
CA LYS A 121 16.22 24.32 19.30
C LYS A 121 15.94 23.11 18.40
N ALA A 122 14.81 22.43 18.56
CA ALA A 122 14.51 21.18 17.86
C ALA A 122 14.38 21.34 16.32
N CYS A 123 14.83 20.33 15.57
CA CYS A 123 14.56 20.22 14.12
C CYS A 123 13.05 20.16 13.87
N THR A 124 12.61 20.84 12.81
CA THR A 124 11.22 20.83 12.31
C THR A 124 10.99 19.79 11.21
N CYS A 125 12.01 18.97 10.92
CA CYS A 125 11.93 17.88 9.97
C CYS A 125 10.96 16.81 10.47
N LYS A 126 10.03 16.39 9.59
CA LYS A 126 9.14 15.26 9.87
C LYS A 126 9.96 13.99 10.12
N LEU A 127 9.56 13.23 11.12
CA LEU A 127 10.16 11.93 11.42
C LEU A 127 9.83 10.93 10.30
N PRO A 128 10.75 9.98 10.01
CA PRO A 128 10.50 8.96 9.02
C PRO A 128 9.35 8.05 9.49
N LYS A 129 8.52 7.60 8.54
CA LYS A 129 7.45 6.62 8.80
C LYS A 129 7.77 5.28 8.15
N PRO A 130 7.35 4.16 8.76
CA PRO A 130 7.42 2.85 8.11
C PRO A 130 6.70 2.87 6.75
N PHE A 131 7.17 2.04 5.83
CA PHE A 131 6.54 1.84 4.53
C PHE A 131 5.08 1.38 4.71
N LYS A 132 4.17 2.01 3.96
CA LYS A 132 2.76 1.65 3.88
C LYS A 132 2.37 1.38 2.43
N LEU A 133 1.83 0.19 2.16
CA LEU A 133 1.36 -0.23 0.84
C LEU A 133 -0.15 -0.05 0.70
N GLY A 134 -0.61 0.50 -0.43
CA GLY A 134 -2.02 0.58 -0.79
C GLY A 134 -2.43 -0.46 -1.85
N LEU A 135 -3.52 -1.19 -1.59
CA LEU A 135 -4.12 -2.15 -2.51
C LEU A 135 -5.48 -1.64 -2.99
N ILE A 136 -5.61 -1.39 -4.29
CA ILE A 136 -6.94 -1.18 -4.90
C ILE A 136 -7.50 -2.56 -5.27
N GLY A 137 -8.32 -3.10 -4.37
CA GLY A 137 -8.89 -4.45 -4.46
C GLY A 137 -10.33 -4.48 -4.95
N GLY A 138 -10.90 -5.69 -5.04
CA GLY A 138 -12.28 -5.92 -5.44
C GLY A 138 -12.47 -6.24 -6.92
N LEU A 139 -11.37 -6.46 -7.66
CA LEU A 139 -11.37 -6.62 -9.12
C LEU A 139 -10.92 -8.00 -9.63
N GLY A 140 -11.17 -9.14 -8.97
CA GLY A 140 -12.23 -9.43 -8.00
C GLY A 140 -11.80 -9.56 -6.54
N PRO A 141 -12.74 -9.78 -5.61
CA PRO A 141 -12.45 -9.87 -4.17
C PRO A 141 -11.46 -10.98 -3.79
N ALA A 142 -11.58 -12.16 -4.41
CA ALA A 142 -10.71 -13.30 -4.15
C ALA A 142 -9.25 -13.03 -4.57
N ALA A 143 -9.05 -12.36 -5.71
CA ALA A 143 -7.73 -11.95 -6.18
C ALA A 143 -7.03 -10.99 -5.21
N THR A 144 -7.79 -10.10 -4.54
CA THR A 144 -7.23 -9.25 -3.49
C THR A 144 -6.74 -10.06 -2.29
N VAL A 145 -7.54 -11.03 -1.84
CA VAL A 145 -7.20 -11.88 -0.70
C VAL A 145 -5.98 -12.73 -1.02
N ASP A 146 -5.94 -13.32 -2.20
CA ASP A 146 -4.81 -14.11 -2.70
C ASP A 146 -3.52 -13.27 -2.78
N LEU A 147 -3.59 -12.04 -3.30
CA LEU A 147 -2.42 -11.15 -3.29
C LEU A 147 -1.95 -10.84 -1.86
N TYR A 148 -2.87 -10.56 -0.95
CA TYR A 148 -2.50 -10.24 0.43
C TYR A 148 -1.85 -11.44 1.13
N ASP A 149 -2.39 -12.65 0.96
CA ASP A 149 -1.77 -13.89 1.45
C ASP A 149 -0.35 -14.10 0.88
N LYS A 150 -0.17 -13.86 -0.42
CA LYS A 150 1.16 -13.94 -1.07
C LYS A 150 2.13 -12.88 -0.55
N ILE A 151 1.67 -11.67 -0.26
CA ILE A 151 2.51 -10.63 0.37
C ILE A 151 2.96 -11.09 1.76
N VAL A 152 2.03 -11.60 2.58
CA VAL A 152 2.36 -12.10 3.92
C VAL A 152 3.40 -13.22 3.84
N LYS A 153 3.20 -14.21 2.97
CA LYS A 153 4.13 -15.33 2.78
C LYS A 153 5.50 -14.92 2.22
N ALA A 154 5.53 -13.91 1.35
CA ALA A 154 6.78 -13.41 0.77
C ALA A 154 7.55 -12.47 1.70
N THR A 155 6.92 -11.97 2.77
CA THR A 155 7.56 -11.04 3.71
C THR A 155 8.48 -11.81 4.67
N PRO A 156 9.79 -11.49 4.73
CA PRO A 156 10.69 -12.09 5.70
C PRO A 156 10.45 -11.49 7.09
N ALA A 157 9.59 -12.14 7.88
CA ALA A 157 9.23 -11.70 9.22
C ALA A 157 9.25 -12.87 10.22
N ALA A 158 9.79 -12.63 11.40
CA ALA A 158 9.83 -13.55 12.53
C ALA A 158 8.67 -13.35 13.53
N ASN A 159 7.99 -12.20 13.46
CA ASN A 159 6.83 -11.83 14.27
C ASN A 159 5.92 -10.85 13.51
N ASP A 160 4.73 -10.61 14.05
CA ASP A 160 3.72 -9.75 13.44
C ASP A 160 4.24 -8.33 13.18
N GLN A 161 5.05 -7.79 14.10
CA GLN A 161 5.53 -6.40 14.04
C GLN A 161 6.57 -6.18 12.93
N GLU A 162 7.18 -7.24 12.40
CA GLU A 162 8.12 -7.17 11.28
C GLU A 162 7.41 -7.02 9.92
N HIS A 163 6.12 -7.36 9.80
CA HIS A 163 5.32 -7.10 8.60
C HIS A 163 5.03 -5.60 8.40
N PHE A 164 5.09 -5.12 7.15
CA PHE A 164 4.85 -3.71 6.82
C PHE A 164 3.35 -3.36 6.77
N LYS A 165 3.03 -2.06 6.91
CA LYS A 165 1.63 -1.59 6.93
C LYS A 165 1.01 -1.81 5.53
N VAL A 166 -0.18 -2.41 5.48
CA VAL A 166 -0.96 -2.62 4.25
C VAL A 166 -2.37 -2.07 4.46
N VAL A 167 -2.88 -1.30 3.49
CA VAL A 167 -4.26 -0.83 3.47
C VAL A 167 -4.93 -1.26 2.18
N ILE A 168 -6.11 -1.86 2.32
CA ILE A 168 -6.83 -2.48 1.21
C ILE A 168 -8.16 -1.73 1.02
N GLU A 169 -8.30 -1.04 -0.11
CA GLU A 169 -9.59 -0.52 -0.57
C GLU A 169 -10.28 -1.63 -1.37
N GLN A 170 -11.04 -2.49 -0.68
CA GLN A 170 -11.79 -3.58 -1.29
C GLN A 170 -13.11 -3.05 -1.88
N ASN A 171 -13.15 -2.78 -3.19
CA ASN A 171 -14.33 -2.19 -3.85
C ASN A 171 -14.85 -3.05 -5.01
N PRO A 172 -15.74 -4.03 -4.75
CA PRO A 172 -16.36 -4.86 -5.78
C PRO A 172 -17.36 -4.11 -6.67
N GLN A 173 -17.76 -2.88 -6.30
CA GLN A 173 -18.67 -2.05 -7.10
C GLN A 173 -17.96 -1.35 -8.27
N ILE A 174 -16.65 -1.49 -8.43
CA ILE A 174 -15.94 -0.99 -9.61
C ILE A 174 -16.48 -1.73 -10.86
N PRO A 175 -16.98 -1.00 -11.88
CA PRO A 175 -17.52 -1.58 -13.11
C PRO A 175 -16.61 -2.62 -13.77
N ASP A 176 -17.20 -3.57 -14.49
CA ASP A 176 -16.43 -4.62 -15.16
C ASP A 176 -15.53 -4.04 -16.26
N ARG A 177 -14.23 -4.36 -16.17
CA ARG A 177 -13.19 -3.82 -17.04
C ARG A 177 -13.31 -4.38 -18.45
N THR A 178 -13.64 -5.67 -18.59
CA THR A 178 -13.75 -6.33 -19.90
C THR A 178 -14.98 -5.82 -20.64
N ALA A 179 -16.13 -5.74 -19.98
CA ALA A 179 -17.36 -5.20 -20.55
C ALA A 179 -17.20 -3.75 -21.01
N CYS A 180 -16.47 -2.91 -20.24
CA CYS A 180 -16.14 -1.55 -20.67
C CYS A 180 -15.28 -1.54 -21.94
N LEU A 181 -14.22 -2.36 -22.00
CA LEU A 181 -13.30 -2.41 -23.13
C LEU A 181 -13.90 -3.00 -24.40
N LEU A 182 -14.80 -3.98 -24.27
CA LEU A 182 -15.28 -4.77 -25.41
C LEU A 182 -16.73 -4.46 -25.82
N ASP A 183 -17.59 -4.13 -24.85
CA ASP A 183 -19.05 -4.12 -25.03
C ASP A 183 -19.67 -2.73 -24.73
N GLY A 184 -18.85 -1.70 -24.53
CA GLY A 184 -19.31 -0.35 -24.21
C GLY A 184 -19.92 -0.22 -22.81
N GLY A 185 -19.56 -1.11 -21.88
CA GLY A 185 -19.96 -1.05 -20.48
C GLY A 185 -19.45 0.19 -19.74
N ALA A 186 -19.95 0.38 -18.51
CA ALA A 186 -19.61 1.54 -17.68
C ALA A 186 -18.11 1.65 -17.41
N ASP A 187 -17.57 2.88 -17.49
CA ASP A 187 -16.13 3.14 -17.34
C ASP A 187 -15.67 3.03 -15.86
N PRO A 188 -14.72 2.13 -15.53
CA PRO A 188 -14.25 1.94 -14.16
C PRO A 188 -13.26 3.03 -13.69
N THR A 189 -12.79 3.91 -14.58
CA THR A 189 -11.72 4.88 -14.33
C THR A 189 -11.97 5.72 -13.07
N LEU A 190 -13.18 6.29 -12.92
CA LEU A 190 -13.48 7.17 -11.79
C LEU A 190 -13.49 6.42 -10.46
N ALA A 191 -14.06 5.22 -10.43
CA ALA A 191 -14.14 4.40 -9.22
C ALA A 191 -12.74 3.94 -8.77
N MET A 192 -11.89 3.51 -9.73
CA MET A 192 -10.50 3.16 -9.44
C MET A 192 -9.66 4.39 -9.03
N TYR A 193 -9.87 5.54 -9.67
CA TYR A 193 -9.18 6.79 -9.30
C TYR A 193 -9.54 7.24 -7.88
N ASN A 194 -10.83 7.16 -7.50
CA ASN A 194 -11.27 7.49 -6.15
C ASN A 194 -10.64 6.55 -5.10
N ALA A 195 -10.58 5.24 -5.39
CA ALA A 195 -9.86 4.27 -4.55
C ALA A 195 -8.37 4.67 -4.39
N ALA A 196 -7.69 5.01 -5.48
CA ALA A 196 -6.31 5.47 -5.45
C ALA A 196 -6.13 6.77 -4.63
N LYS A 197 -7.04 7.74 -4.76
CA LYS A 197 -7.00 9.00 -3.99
C LYS A 197 -7.19 8.77 -2.50
N ARG A 198 -8.03 7.81 -2.09
CA ARG A 198 -8.19 7.43 -0.67
C ARG A 198 -6.90 6.85 -0.11
N LEU A 199 -6.27 5.93 -0.83
CA LEU A 199 -4.98 5.34 -0.44
C LEU A 199 -3.85 6.38 -0.42
N GLN A 200 -3.82 7.31 -1.38
CA GLN A 200 -2.88 8.45 -1.36
C GLN A 200 -3.12 9.34 -0.14
N LYS A 201 -4.38 9.65 0.19
CA LYS A 201 -4.72 10.45 1.38
C LYS A 201 -4.32 9.74 2.68
N ASP A 202 -4.44 8.41 2.72
CA ASP A 202 -3.99 7.59 3.86
C ASP A 202 -2.45 7.46 3.96
N GLY A 203 -1.71 8.15 3.07
CA GLY A 203 -0.26 8.22 3.12
C GLY A 203 0.43 6.92 2.71
N CYS A 204 -0.18 6.13 1.82
CA CYS A 204 0.51 5.00 1.19
C CYS A 204 1.73 5.50 0.39
N ASP A 205 2.85 4.80 0.51
CA ASP A 205 4.10 5.09 -0.20
C ASP A 205 4.10 4.53 -1.63
N ALA A 206 3.30 3.50 -1.88
CA ALA A 206 3.05 2.95 -3.21
C ALA A 206 1.66 2.34 -3.27
N ILE A 207 1.08 2.25 -4.47
CA ILE A 207 -0.19 1.59 -4.75
C ILE A 207 -0.01 0.48 -5.78
N LEU A 208 -0.81 -0.58 -5.68
CA LEU A 208 -0.93 -1.62 -6.70
C LEU A 208 -2.38 -2.09 -6.91
N ILE A 209 -2.62 -2.81 -8.00
CA ILE A 209 -3.93 -3.40 -8.35
C ILE A 209 -3.74 -4.90 -8.69
N PRO A 210 -4.34 -5.86 -7.96
CA PRO A 210 -4.38 -7.27 -8.34
C PRO A 210 -5.44 -7.53 -9.42
N CYS A 211 -5.29 -6.92 -10.61
CA CYS A 211 -6.19 -7.14 -11.74
C CYS A 211 -5.53 -6.74 -13.06
N ASN A 212 -5.28 -7.71 -13.93
CA ASN A 212 -4.64 -7.47 -15.22
C ASN A 212 -5.43 -6.49 -16.09
N THR A 213 -6.72 -6.77 -16.34
CA THR A 213 -7.55 -5.93 -17.22
C THR A 213 -7.67 -4.48 -16.72
N ALA A 214 -7.60 -4.25 -15.40
CA ALA A 214 -7.67 -2.90 -14.82
C ALA A 214 -6.51 -1.99 -15.24
N HIS A 215 -5.34 -2.57 -15.57
CA HIS A 215 -4.18 -1.78 -15.98
C HIS A 215 -4.37 -1.08 -17.34
N ALA A 216 -5.34 -1.49 -18.16
CA ALA A 216 -5.71 -0.75 -19.37
C ALA A 216 -6.20 0.68 -19.08
N PHE A 217 -6.67 0.93 -17.85
CA PHE A 217 -7.15 2.24 -17.41
C PHE A 217 -6.07 3.02 -16.66
N LEU A 218 -4.99 2.38 -16.21
CA LEU A 218 -3.96 2.97 -15.36
C LEU A 218 -3.35 4.27 -15.92
N PRO A 219 -3.04 4.40 -17.23
CA PRO A 219 -2.53 5.66 -17.78
C PRO A 219 -3.46 6.86 -17.56
N ARG A 220 -4.78 6.62 -17.43
CA ARG A 220 -5.76 7.67 -17.16
C ARG A 220 -5.69 8.15 -15.71
N LEU A 221 -5.49 7.22 -14.78
CA LEU A 221 -5.40 7.44 -13.33
C LEU A 221 -4.13 8.20 -12.97
N LEU A 222 -2.99 7.75 -13.49
CA LEU A 222 -1.67 8.27 -13.12
C LEU A 222 -1.48 9.76 -13.42
N ARG A 223 -2.31 10.36 -14.29
CA ARG A 223 -2.27 11.80 -14.58
C ARG A 223 -2.71 12.68 -13.40
N GLY A 224 -3.42 12.11 -12.41
CA GLY A 224 -3.91 12.85 -11.24
C GLY A 224 -3.42 12.27 -9.90
N LEU A 225 -2.45 11.37 -9.92
CA LEU A 225 -1.91 10.71 -8.74
C LEU A 225 -0.42 11.05 -8.59
N ASP A 226 -0.03 11.34 -7.36
CA ASP A 226 1.36 11.62 -6.99
C ASP A 226 2.03 10.39 -6.39
N VAL A 227 1.22 9.49 -5.84
CA VAL A 227 1.69 8.24 -5.23
C VAL A 227 2.22 7.29 -6.32
N PRO A 228 3.43 6.73 -6.16
CA PRO A 228 3.99 5.74 -7.06
C PRO A 228 3.08 4.51 -7.22
N PHE A 229 3.09 3.93 -8.41
CA PHE A 229 2.32 2.72 -8.71
C PHE A 229 3.26 1.56 -9.06
N ILE A 230 3.05 0.40 -8.42
CA ILE A 230 3.77 -0.84 -8.74
C ILE A 230 2.98 -1.56 -9.83
N ASP A 231 3.52 -1.53 -11.04
CA ASP A 231 2.86 -2.09 -12.22
C ASP A 231 2.99 -3.62 -12.26
N MET A 232 1.85 -4.31 -12.25
CA MET A 232 1.78 -5.78 -12.21
C MET A 232 2.42 -6.44 -13.43
N GLN A 233 2.14 -5.92 -14.63
CA GLN A 233 2.68 -6.53 -15.85
C GLN A 233 4.17 -6.28 -15.99
N GLN A 234 4.61 -5.04 -15.73
CA GLN A 234 6.01 -4.68 -15.88
C GLN A 234 6.87 -5.50 -14.92
N THR A 235 6.45 -5.60 -13.65
CA THR A 235 7.13 -6.40 -12.64
C THR A 235 7.33 -7.85 -13.09
N MET A 236 6.27 -8.47 -13.63
CA MET A 236 6.34 -9.85 -14.07
C MET A 236 7.19 -10.03 -15.34
N LEU A 237 7.11 -9.11 -16.30
CA LEU A 237 7.97 -9.15 -17.48
C LEU A 237 9.44 -8.94 -17.11
N ASP A 238 9.75 -8.09 -16.13
CA ASP A 238 11.11 -7.90 -15.61
C ASP A 238 11.64 -9.19 -14.98
N GLU A 239 10.81 -9.92 -14.23
CA GLU A 239 11.19 -11.20 -13.64
C GLU A 239 11.44 -12.29 -14.71
N ILE A 240 10.55 -12.37 -15.71
CA ILE A 240 10.75 -13.27 -16.87
C ILE A 240 12.05 -12.89 -17.62
N GLN A 241 12.28 -11.60 -17.86
CA GLN A 241 13.45 -11.12 -18.58
C GLN A 241 14.74 -11.44 -17.82
N ALA A 242 14.74 -11.29 -16.50
CA ALA A 242 15.88 -11.62 -15.65
C ALA A 242 16.19 -13.12 -15.65
N LYS A 243 15.15 -13.97 -15.72
CA LYS A 243 15.30 -15.42 -15.64
C LYS A 243 15.64 -16.08 -16.98
N PHE A 244 14.97 -15.68 -18.05
CA PHE A 244 15.07 -16.34 -19.37
C PHE A 244 15.89 -15.53 -20.38
N GLY A 245 16.21 -14.28 -20.08
CA GLY A 245 17.00 -13.45 -20.98
C GLY A 245 16.34 -13.29 -22.36
N LYS A 246 17.16 -13.29 -23.40
CA LYS A 246 16.71 -13.22 -24.81
C LYS A 246 16.00 -14.49 -25.29
N ASP A 247 16.11 -15.59 -24.55
CA ASP A 247 15.54 -16.88 -24.91
C ASP A 247 14.08 -17.00 -24.43
N ALA A 248 13.54 -15.96 -23.77
CA ALA A 248 12.15 -15.89 -23.36
C ALA A 248 11.19 -15.95 -24.56
N ARG A 249 10.41 -17.02 -24.64
CA ARG A 249 9.26 -17.18 -25.55
C ARG A 249 8.02 -17.32 -24.70
N VAL A 250 7.29 -16.22 -24.57
CA VAL A 250 6.25 -16.06 -23.56
C VAL A 250 4.87 -16.39 -24.13
N GLY A 251 4.14 -17.29 -23.51
CA GLY A 251 2.72 -17.52 -23.80
C GLY A 251 1.83 -16.79 -22.78
N LEU A 252 0.91 -15.94 -23.22
CA LEU A 252 -0.01 -15.22 -22.35
C LEU A 252 -1.39 -15.91 -22.36
N MET A 253 -1.79 -16.49 -21.24
CA MET A 253 -3.17 -16.96 -21.03
C MET A 253 -3.91 -15.91 -20.21
N ALA A 254 -4.77 -15.11 -20.85
CA ALA A 254 -5.48 -14.02 -20.20
C ALA A 254 -6.89 -13.87 -20.75
N THR A 255 -7.70 -13.00 -20.12
CA THR A 255 -9.02 -12.65 -20.66
C THR A 255 -8.90 -12.03 -22.04
N SER A 256 -9.93 -12.21 -22.88
CA SER A 256 -9.97 -11.59 -24.21
C SER A 256 -9.89 -10.06 -24.14
N GLY A 257 -10.41 -9.45 -23.06
CA GLY A 257 -10.24 -8.02 -22.78
C GLY A 257 -8.77 -7.63 -22.57
N THR A 258 -8.02 -8.42 -21.80
CA THR A 258 -6.58 -8.21 -21.57
C THR A 258 -5.80 -8.34 -22.87
N VAL A 259 -6.02 -9.42 -23.63
CA VAL A 259 -5.35 -9.66 -24.91
C VAL A 259 -5.64 -8.53 -25.92
N ARG A 260 -6.91 -8.19 -26.12
CA ARG A 260 -7.32 -7.16 -27.10
C ARG A 260 -6.88 -5.75 -26.71
N SER A 261 -6.76 -5.46 -25.41
CA SER A 261 -6.25 -4.15 -24.95
C SER A 261 -4.78 -3.90 -25.30
N GLY A 262 -4.01 -4.97 -25.53
CA GLY A 262 -2.59 -4.89 -25.86
C GLY A 262 -1.68 -4.49 -24.70
N ILE A 263 -2.18 -4.38 -23.47
CA ILE A 263 -1.38 -3.91 -22.31
C ILE A 263 -0.15 -4.77 -22.02
N TYR A 264 -0.22 -6.07 -22.32
CA TYR A 264 0.90 -6.99 -22.21
C TYR A 264 1.82 -6.94 -23.43
N SER A 265 1.24 -7.04 -24.64
CA SER A 265 2.01 -7.10 -25.88
C SER A 265 2.82 -5.82 -26.14
N GLN A 266 2.26 -4.65 -25.80
CA GLN A 266 2.97 -3.37 -25.91
C GLN A 266 4.20 -3.32 -25.00
N LYS A 267 4.09 -3.78 -23.74
CA LYS A 267 5.22 -3.82 -22.80
C LYS A 267 6.26 -4.85 -23.22
N ALA A 268 5.82 -6.05 -23.60
CA ALA A 268 6.72 -7.09 -24.12
C ALA A 268 7.49 -6.61 -25.36
N GLN A 269 6.81 -5.93 -26.29
CA GLN A 269 7.45 -5.34 -27.48
C GLN A 269 8.48 -4.27 -27.10
N ALA A 270 8.18 -3.40 -26.14
CA ALA A 270 9.13 -2.40 -25.64
C ALA A 270 10.39 -3.03 -25.00
N MET A 271 10.26 -4.24 -24.46
CA MET A 271 11.36 -5.03 -23.89
C MET A 271 12.05 -5.95 -24.91
N ASN A 272 11.63 -5.94 -26.19
CA ASN A 272 12.08 -6.90 -27.22
C ASN A 272 11.83 -8.37 -26.83
N MET A 273 10.77 -8.63 -26.06
CA MET A 273 10.38 -9.95 -25.60
C MET A 273 9.33 -10.56 -26.53
N GLN A 274 9.53 -11.82 -26.93
CA GLN A 274 8.58 -12.52 -27.79
C GLN A 274 7.39 -13.00 -26.96
N MET A 275 6.19 -12.55 -27.34
CA MET A 275 4.95 -12.90 -26.67
C MET A 275 3.92 -13.42 -27.66
N PHE A 276 3.26 -14.51 -27.28
CA PHE A 276 2.24 -15.21 -28.04
C PHE A 276 0.98 -15.34 -27.21
N THR A 277 -0.17 -15.33 -27.87
CA THR A 277 -1.47 -15.60 -27.25
C THR A 277 -2.09 -16.81 -27.94
N PRO A 278 -3.00 -17.53 -27.26
CA PRO A 278 -3.70 -18.65 -27.87
C PRO A 278 -4.44 -18.21 -29.15
N ASP A 279 -4.50 -19.10 -30.15
CA ASP A 279 -5.38 -18.91 -31.31
C ASP A 279 -6.86 -18.82 -30.87
N PRO A 280 -7.76 -18.27 -31.70
CA PRO A 280 -9.14 -18.01 -31.31
C PRO A 280 -9.87 -19.17 -30.62
N GLU A 281 -9.73 -20.41 -31.13
CA GLU A 281 -10.34 -21.60 -30.53
C GLU A 281 -9.85 -21.85 -29.08
N PHE A 282 -8.55 -21.71 -28.85
CA PHE A 282 -7.93 -21.91 -27.53
C PHE A 282 -8.13 -20.70 -26.62
N GLN A 283 -8.27 -19.50 -27.17
CA GLN A 283 -8.64 -18.32 -26.41
C GLN A 283 -10.05 -18.45 -25.83
N GLU A 284 -11.00 -19.05 -26.58
CA GLU A 284 -12.32 -19.38 -26.04
C GLU A 284 -12.26 -20.40 -24.89
N ARG A 285 -11.32 -21.36 -24.95
CA ARG A 285 -11.06 -22.28 -23.83
C ARG A 285 -10.52 -21.57 -22.60
N VAL A 286 -9.59 -20.64 -22.76
CA VAL A 286 -9.12 -19.79 -21.63
C VAL A 286 -10.30 -19.01 -21.04
N MET A 287 -11.18 -18.44 -21.87
CA MET A 287 -12.37 -17.75 -21.39
C MET A 287 -13.34 -18.69 -20.67
N ALA A 288 -13.54 -19.91 -21.15
CA ALA A 288 -14.36 -20.92 -20.49
C ALA A 288 -13.75 -21.38 -19.15
N ALA A 289 -12.44 -21.57 -19.07
CA ALA A 289 -11.73 -21.89 -17.84
C ALA A 289 -11.89 -20.78 -16.78
N ILE A 290 -11.99 -19.51 -17.19
CA ILE A 290 -12.17 -18.38 -16.26
C ILE A 290 -13.65 -18.16 -15.90
N TYR A 291 -14.53 -18.03 -16.91
CA TYR A 291 -15.90 -17.54 -16.79
C TYR A 291 -16.99 -18.58 -17.08
N GLY A 292 -16.62 -19.75 -17.62
CA GLY A 292 -17.58 -20.79 -17.97
C GLY A 292 -18.37 -21.30 -16.76
N PRO A 293 -19.47 -22.05 -17.00
CA PRO A 293 -20.31 -22.57 -15.91
C PRO A 293 -19.55 -23.50 -14.96
N LYS A 294 -18.43 -24.08 -15.41
CA LYS A 294 -17.48 -24.86 -14.61
C LYS A 294 -16.11 -24.22 -14.53
N GLY A 295 -16.04 -22.88 -14.60
CA GLY A 295 -14.81 -22.10 -14.56
C GLY A 295 -14.39 -21.64 -13.16
N ALA A 296 -13.21 -21.05 -13.07
CA ALA A 296 -12.61 -20.53 -11.83
C ALA A 296 -13.50 -19.55 -11.08
N LYS A 297 -14.17 -18.63 -11.80
CA LYS A 297 -15.08 -17.66 -11.16
C LYS A 297 -16.36 -18.28 -10.61
N ALA A 298 -16.74 -19.47 -11.07
CA ALA A 298 -17.84 -20.24 -10.52
C ALA A 298 -17.42 -21.16 -9.36
N GLY A 299 -16.15 -21.08 -8.93
CA GLY A 299 -15.60 -21.84 -7.79
C GLY A 299 -14.97 -23.18 -8.15
N TYR A 300 -14.81 -23.50 -9.44
CA TYR A 300 -14.19 -24.72 -9.92
C TYR A 300 -12.70 -24.51 -10.18
N THR A 301 -11.85 -25.44 -9.76
CA THR A 301 -10.38 -25.34 -9.96
C THR A 301 -9.78 -26.58 -10.62
N ASP A 302 -10.60 -27.58 -10.89
CA ASP A 302 -10.25 -28.87 -11.48
C ASP A 302 -11.25 -29.27 -12.58
N GLY A 303 -11.04 -30.45 -13.18
CA GLY A 303 -11.88 -30.98 -14.24
C GLY A 303 -11.88 -30.08 -15.48
N VAL A 304 -13.07 -29.66 -15.92
CA VAL A 304 -13.25 -28.98 -17.22
C VAL A 304 -12.42 -27.71 -17.35
N CYS A 305 -12.37 -26.86 -16.32
CA CYS A 305 -11.57 -25.63 -16.38
C CYS A 305 -10.07 -25.91 -16.45
N TYR A 306 -9.60 -26.97 -15.79
CA TYR A 306 -8.22 -27.42 -15.88
C TYR A 306 -7.90 -27.94 -17.29
N ASP A 307 -8.76 -28.80 -17.85
CA ASP A 307 -8.58 -29.36 -19.19
C ASP A 307 -8.57 -28.28 -20.27
N ASP A 308 -9.46 -27.29 -20.17
CA ASP A 308 -9.52 -26.15 -21.10
C ASP A 308 -8.27 -25.27 -21.01
N LEU A 309 -7.78 -24.99 -19.80
CA LEU A 309 -6.57 -24.22 -19.60
C LEU A 309 -5.32 -24.99 -20.08
N TYR A 310 -5.26 -26.30 -19.82
CA TYR A 310 -4.18 -27.17 -20.28
C TYR A 310 -4.12 -27.25 -21.80
N ALA A 311 -5.27 -27.36 -22.47
CA ALA A 311 -5.32 -27.34 -23.93
C ALA A 311 -4.76 -26.03 -24.51
N ALA A 312 -5.05 -24.89 -23.88
CA ALA A 312 -4.48 -23.60 -24.29
C ALA A 312 -2.97 -23.51 -24.02
N ALA A 313 -2.51 -24.03 -22.88
CA ALA A 313 -1.08 -24.13 -22.55
C ALA A 313 -0.33 -25.01 -23.56
N GLU A 314 -0.85 -26.21 -23.85
CA GLU A 314 -0.25 -27.13 -24.82
C GLU A 314 -0.18 -26.52 -26.21
N HIS A 315 -1.22 -25.81 -26.64
CA HIS A 315 -1.20 -25.07 -27.90
C HIS A 315 -0.07 -24.04 -27.95
N LEU A 316 0.10 -23.22 -26.90
CA LEU A 316 1.18 -22.23 -26.82
C LEU A 316 2.57 -22.90 -26.87
N VAL A 317 2.75 -24.00 -26.15
CA VAL A 317 4.05 -24.71 -26.08
C VAL A 317 4.40 -25.44 -27.38
N THR A 318 3.41 -26.08 -28.01
CA THR A 318 3.63 -26.90 -29.21
C THR A 318 3.70 -26.08 -30.49
N LYS A 319 2.82 -25.09 -30.66
CA LYS A 319 2.75 -24.26 -31.87
C LYS A 319 3.74 -23.11 -31.85
N TYR A 320 3.88 -22.43 -30.72
CA TYR A 320 4.68 -21.20 -30.60
C TYR A 320 6.00 -21.42 -29.87
N ASP A 321 6.29 -22.65 -29.43
CA ASP A 321 7.53 -22.98 -28.72
C ASP A 321 7.72 -22.12 -27.45
N CYS A 322 6.61 -21.78 -26.77
CA CYS A 322 6.68 -21.02 -25.53
C CYS A 322 7.39 -21.84 -24.44
N ASN A 323 8.37 -21.23 -23.77
CA ASN A 323 9.11 -21.83 -22.65
C ASN A 323 8.67 -21.28 -21.28
N VAL A 324 7.84 -20.24 -21.29
CA VAL A 324 7.22 -19.67 -20.09
C VAL A 324 5.78 -19.25 -20.41
N LEU A 325 4.84 -19.58 -19.52
CA LEU A 325 3.45 -19.20 -19.64
C LEU A 325 3.03 -18.27 -18.49
N ILE A 326 2.32 -17.20 -18.83
CA ILE A 326 1.79 -16.22 -17.87
C ILE A 326 0.33 -16.55 -17.57
N LEU A 327 0.01 -16.60 -16.29
CA LEU A 327 -1.35 -16.65 -15.76
C LEU A 327 -1.97 -15.24 -15.73
N GLY A 328 -2.28 -14.70 -16.91
CA GLY A 328 -2.71 -13.32 -17.15
C GLY A 328 -4.14 -12.98 -16.68
N CYS A 329 -4.78 -13.84 -15.89
CA CYS A 329 -5.97 -13.52 -15.11
C CYS A 329 -5.75 -14.04 -13.68
N THR A 330 -6.10 -13.25 -12.68
CA THR A 330 -5.82 -13.53 -11.25
C THR A 330 -6.56 -14.75 -10.69
N GLU A 331 -7.53 -15.29 -11.42
CA GLU A 331 -8.20 -16.55 -11.10
C GLU A 331 -7.49 -17.79 -11.65
N LEU A 332 -6.61 -17.66 -12.66
CA LEU A 332 -5.87 -18.80 -13.23
C LEU A 332 -4.86 -19.43 -12.25
N PRO A 333 -4.22 -18.67 -11.34
CA PRO A 333 -3.40 -19.24 -10.25
C PRO A 333 -4.14 -20.22 -9.34
N LEU A 334 -5.48 -20.23 -9.36
CA LEU A 334 -6.28 -21.21 -8.63
C LEU A 334 -6.31 -22.58 -9.33
N ILE A 335 -6.00 -22.63 -10.64
CA ILE A 335 -5.96 -23.84 -11.47
C ILE A 335 -4.51 -24.30 -11.65
N PHE A 336 -3.62 -23.41 -12.10
CA PHE A 336 -2.19 -23.69 -12.27
C PHE A 336 -1.38 -22.93 -11.22
N GLN A 337 -0.50 -23.63 -10.52
CA GLN A 337 0.43 -23.00 -9.59
C GLN A 337 1.68 -22.52 -10.31
N GLU A 338 2.27 -21.43 -9.80
CA GLU A 338 3.60 -20.97 -10.22
C GLU A 338 4.62 -22.09 -9.99
N CYS A 339 5.39 -22.43 -11.02
CA CYS A 339 6.40 -23.49 -10.99
C CYS A 339 7.37 -23.37 -12.16
N ASP A 340 8.52 -24.03 -12.05
CA ASP A 340 9.62 -23.94 -13.03
C ASP A 340 9.73 -25.16 -13.94
N ASP A 341 9.02 -26.22 -13.60
CA ASP A 341 9.17 -27.55 -14.17
C ASP A 341 7.84 -28.16 -14.66
N PHE A 342 6.90 -27.30 -15.11
CA PHE A 342 5.61 -27.74 -15.62
C PHE A 342 5.75 -28.54 -16.91
N ALA A 343 5.27 -29.79 -16.89
CA ALA A 343 5.29 -30.67 -18.05
C ALA A 343 4.09 -30.42 -18.97
N CYS A 344 4.35 -29.90 -20.17
CA CYS A 344 3.30 -29.56 -21.14
C CYS A 344 3.80 -29.71 -22.58
N GLY A 345 2.99 -30.29 -23.47
CA GLY A 345 3.32 -30.39 -24.90
C GLY A 345 4.67 -31.09 -25.19
N GLY A 346 5.05 -32.07 -24.35
CA GLY A 346 6.32 -32.78 -24.45
C GLY A 346 7.56 -32.00 -24.01
N LYS A 347 7.40 -30.86 -23.34
CA LYS A 347 8.48 -30.01 -22.82
C LYS A 347 8.29 -29.72 -21.33
N THR A 348 9.36 -29.25 -20.71
CA THR A 348 9.35 -28.65 -19.37
C THR A 348 9.42 -27.14 -19.53
N ILE A 349 8.45 -26.43 -18.96
CA ILE A 349 8.29 -24.98 -19.07
C ILE A 349 8.02 -24.36 -17.70
N ALA A 350 8.17 -23.04 -17.59
CA ALA A 350 7.76 -22.32 -16.38
C ALA A 350 6.33 -21.78 -16.49
N ILE A 351 5.61 -21.79 -15.37
CA ILE A 351 4.36 -21.07 -15.17
C ILE A 351 4.65 -19.90 -14.23
N VAL A 352 4.31 -18.68 -14.66
CA VAL A 352 4.52 -17.46 -13.87
C VAL A 352 3.17 -16.88 -13.47
N ASP A 353 3.02 -16.60 -12.18
CA ASP A 353 1.85 -15.93 -11.63
C ASP A 353 2.14 -14.43 -11.42
N PRO A 354 1.49 -13.55 -12.19
CA PRO A 354 1.60 -12.11 -12.01
C PRO A 354 1.28 -11.63 -10.57
N THR A 355 0.41 -12.34 -9.84
CA THR A 355 0.03 -11.99 -8.46
C THR A 355 1.17 -12.28 -7.50
N ALA A 356 1.81 -13.45 -7.61
CA ALA A 356 2.99 -13.81 -6.81
C ALA A 356 4.17 -12.89 -7.11
N THR A 357 4.41 -12.58 -8.38
CA THR A 357 5.46 -11.65 -8.80
C THR A 357 5.23 -10.24 -8.22
N LEU A 358 3.98 -9.75 -8.29
CA LEU A 358 3.60 -8.47 -7.71
C LEU A 358 3.79 -8.43 -6.19
N ALA A 359 3.46 -9.54 -5.48
CA ALA A 359 3.70 -9.66 -4.05
C ALA A 359 5.19 -9.56 -3.71
N ARG A 360 6.05 -10.32 -4.40
CA ARG A 360 7.51 -10.27 -4.23
C ARG A 360 8.04 -8.84 -4.42
N LYS A 361 7.57 -8.13 -5.45
CA LYS A 361 8.00 -6.77 -5.70
C LYS A 361 7.54 -5.78 -4.64
N ALA A 362 6.31 -5.93 -4.15
CA ALA A 362 5.81 -5.11 -3.06
C ALA A 362 6.67 -5.27 -1.79
N VAL A 363 7.06 -6.51 -1.45
CA VAL A 363 7.98 -6.80 -0.34
C VAL A 363 9.36 -6.20 -0.58
N GLU A 364 9.94 -6.36 -1.78
CA GLU A 364 11.24 -5.78 -2.13
C GLU A 364 11.25 -4.26 -1.94
N VAL A 365 10.23 -3.57 -2.45
CA VAL A 365 10.07 -2.11 -2.30
C VAL A 365 9.91 -1.73 -0.84
N ALA A 366 9.10 -2.47 -0.08
CA ALA A 366 8.87 -2.20 1.34
C ALA A 366 10.15 -2.34 2.17
N VAL A 367 10.89 -3.44 2.00
CA VAL A 367 12.14 -3.72 2.72
C VAL A 367 13.17 -2.65 2.40
N LYS A 368 13.40 -2.37 1.11
CA LYS A 368 14.35 -1.35 0.67
C LYS A 368 14.00 0.04 1.24
N THR A 369 12.73 0.43 1.16
CA THR A 369 12.30 1.76 1.64
C THR A 369 12.45 1.90 3.14
N ASN A 370 12.14 0.85 3.92
CA ASN A 370 12.30 0.88 5.37
C ASN A 370 13.77 0.97 5.79
N GLN A 371 14.66 0.23 5.11
CA GLN A 371 16.11 0.30 5.33
C GLN A 371 16.67 1.70 5.04
N GLU A 372 16.27 2.31 3.92
CA GLU A 372 16.67 3.68 3.55
C GLU A 372 16.20 4.72 4.57
N ARG A 373 15.03 4.51 5.18
CA ARG A 373 14.45 5.40 6.20
C ARG A 373 14.95 5.14 7.61
N GLY A 374 15.65 4.02 7.84
CA GLY A 374 16.03 3.57 9.18
C GLY A 374 14.82 3.27 10.07
N THR A 375 13.68 2.93 9.46
CA THR A 375 12.43 2.64 10.20
C THR A 375 12.29 1.17 10.54
N ARG A 376 13.02 0.29 9.83
CA ARG A 376 13.22 -1.14 10.13
C ARG A 376 14.51 -1.67 9.52
#